data_AF-A0A834UGI2-F1
#
_entry.id   AF-A0A834UGI2-F1
#
_cell.length_a   1.000
_cell.length_b   1.000
_cell.length_c   1.000
_cell.angle_alpha   90.00
_cell.angle_beta   90.00
_cell.angle_gamma   90.00
#
_symmetry.space_group_name_H-M   'P 1'
#
loop_
_entity.id
_entity.type
_entity.pdbx_description
1 polymer ?
#
loop_
_entity_poly.entity_id
_entity_poly.type
_entity_poly.pdbx_seq_one_letter_code
_entity_poly.pdbx_strand_id
1 'polypeptide(L)'
;MTLENPFFVVKDEVCKALNKNRGLYGRWTELQNVVTSPTINGGGGIPISREELDWTTTELRKALRSIEWDLDDLEDTIYIL
;
A
#
# COMPACT_ATOMS: atom_id res chain seq x y z
N MET A 1 0.98 5.34 -34.33
CA MET A 1 1.21 4.94 -32.92
C MET A 1 1.18 3.42 -32.89
N THR A 2 2.27 2.78 -32.47
CA THR A 2 2.26 1.33 -32.23
C THR A 2 1.56 1.09 -30.89
N LEU A 3 0.54 0.23 -30.88
CA LEU A 3 -0.15 -0.14 -29.64
C LEU A 3 0.86 -0.88 -28.75
N GLU A 4 1.15 -0.33 -27.57
CA GLU A 4 1.99 -1.01 -26.57
C GLU A 4 1.24 -2.23 -26.04
N ASN A 5 1.94 -3.34 -25.79
CA ASN A 5 1.30 -4.56 -25.32
C ASN A 5 0.65 -4.29 -23.95
N PRO A 6 -0.67 -4.51 -23.78
CA PRO A 6 -1.39 -4.25 -22.54
C PRO A 6 -0.75 -4.91 -21.31
N PHE A 7 -0.13 -6.09 -21.46
CA PHE A 7 0.58 -6.77 -20.39
C PHE A 7 1.72 -5.91 -19.82
N PHE A 8 2.53 -5.28 -20.67
CA PHE A 8 3.65 -4.46 -20.21
C PHE A 8 3.20 -3.16 -19.56
N VAL A 9 2.07 -2.60 -20.02
CA VAL A 9 1.46 -1.41 -19.41
C VAL A 9 1.00 -1.73 -17.98
N VAL A 10 0.18 -2.77 -17.81
CA VAL A 10 -0.36 -3.15 -16.49
C VAL A 10 0.78 -3.59 -15.56
N LYS A 11 1.79 -4.32 -16.06
CA LYS A 11 2.97 -4.65 -15.25
C LYS A 11 3.69 -3.41 -14.72
N ASP A 12 3.86 -2.38 -15.54
CA ASP A 12 4.49 -1.12 -15.11
C ASP A 12 3.61 -0.35 -14.12
N GLU A 13 2.28 -0.36 -14.32
CA GLU A 13 1.32 0.22 -13.37
C GLU A 13 1.35 -0.46 -12.01
N VAL A 14 1.40 -1.80 -11.97
CA VAL A 14 1.60 -2.58 -10.74
C VAL A 14 2.92 -2.20 -10.05
N CYS A 15 4.02 -2.09 -10.81
CA CYS A 15 5.31 -1.69 -10.26
C CYS A 15 5.28 -0.26 -9.68
N LYS A 16 4.62 0.67 -10.36
CA LYS A 16 4.41 2.05 -9.90
C LYS A 16 3.54 2.10 -8.64
N ALA A 17 2.44 1.36 -8.61
CA ALA A 17 1.54 1.26 -7.47
C ALA A 17 2.29 0.69 -6.25
N LEU A 18 3.06 -0.39 -6.43
CA LEU A 18 3.86 -0.97 -5.35
C LEU A 18 4.88 0.04 -4.80
N ASN A 19 5.64 0.69 -5.68
CA ASN A 19 6.65 1.67 -5.26
C ASN A 19 6.04 2.85 -4.52
N LYS A 20 4.89 3.36 -4.96
CA LYS A 20 4.16 4.44 -4.29
C LYS A 20 3.72 4.03 -2.87
N ASN A 21 3.30 2.78 -2.69
CA ASN A 21 2.80 2.28 -1.40
C ASN A 21 3.91 1.87 -0.41
N ARG A 22 5.17 1.74 -0.86
CA ARG A 22 6.31 1.54 0.05
C ARG A 22 6.47 2.67 1.07
N GLY A 23 6.24 3.91 0.64
CA GLY A 23 6.28 5.07 1.54
C GLY A 23 5.17 5.00 2.61
N LEU A 24 3.96 4.59 2.20
CA LEU A 24 2.82 4.41 3.09
C LEU A 24 3.08 3.29 4.11
N TYR A 25 3.69 2.18 3.68
CA TYR A 25 4.12 1.09 4.58
C TYR A 25 5.19 1.53 5.59
N GLY A 26 6.15 2.35 5.16
CA GLY A 26 7.15 2.95 6.06
C GLY A 26 6.50 3.79 7.16
N ARG A 27 5.60 4.70 6.77
CA ARG A 27 4.83 5.53 7.71
C ARG A 27 3.97 4.69 8.66
N TRP A 28 3.31 3.67 8.13
CA TRP A 28 2.52 2.74 8.95
C TRP A 28 3.36 2.06 10.02
N THR A 29 4.58 1.62 9.67
CA THR A 29 5.52 0.98 10.60
C THR A 29 5.95 1.94 11.72
N GLU A 30 6.25 3.20 11.38
CA GLU A 30 6.56 4.24 12.36
C GLU A 30 5.40 4.47 13.34
N LEU A 31 4.18 4.60 12.82
CA LEU A 31 2.97 4.82 13.63
C LEU A 31 2.67 3.64 14.55
N GLN A 32 2.88 2.40 14.09
CA GLN A 32 2.76 1.23 14.95
C GLN A 32 3.74 1.28 16.12
N ASN A 33 5.00 1.66 15.88
CA ASN A 33 6.00 1.77 16.93
C ASN A 33 5.63 2.85 17.96
N VAL A 34 5.09 3.98 17.51
CA VAL A 34 4.62 5.08 18.39
C VAL A 34 3.44 4.64 19.26
N VAL A 35 2.48 3.90 18.70
CA VAL A 35 1.30 3.43 19.44
C VAL A 35 1.64 2.27 20.41
N THR A 36 2.57 1.38 20.04
CA THR A 36 2.93 0.20 20.84
C THR A 36 4.01 0.47 21.87
N SER A 37 4.86 1.48 21.68
CA SER A 37 5.85 1.94 22.65
C SER A 37 5.48 3.36 23.12
N PRO A 38 4.49 3.50 24.03
CA PRO A 38 4.18 4.78 24.63
C PRO A 38 5.36 5.16 25.51
N THR A 39 6.27 5.99 25.01
CA THR A 39 7.35 6.55 25.83
C THR A 39 6.75 7.19 27.08
N ILE A 40 7.40 6.92 28.22
CA ILE A 40 6.91 7.06 29.60
C ILE A 40 6.90 8.54 30.05
N ASN A 41 6.45 9.46 29.21
CA ASN A 41 6.39 10.88 29.54
C ASN A 41 4.99 11.45 29.27
N GLY A 42 4.14 11.34 30.29
CA GLY A 42 3.11 12.31 30.65
C GLY A 42 2.16 12.82 29.55
N GLY A 43 1.01 12.15 29.40
CA GLY A 43 -0.29 12.80 29.21
C GLY A 43 -0.55 13.51 27.88
N GLY A 44 -1.30 12.85 26.98
CA GLY A 44 -2.22 13.55 26.06
C GLY A 44 -1.99 13.44 24.55
N GLY A 45 -0.89 12.83 24.08
CA GLY A 45 -0.55 12.81 22.63
C GLY A 45 -1.17 11.70 21.76
N ILE A 46 -1.92 10.76 22.34
CA ILE A 46 -2.27 9.47 21.69
C ILE A 46 -3.41 9.50 20.63
N PRO A 47 -4.44 10.37 20.67
CA PRO A 47 -5.58 10.25 19.75
C PRO A 47 -5.22 10.40 18.28
N ILE A 48 -4.36 11.36 17.95
CA ILE A 48 -4.02 11.72 16.57
C ILE A 48 -3.20 10.60 15.91
N SER A 49 -2.24 10.00 16.63
CA SER A 49 -1.42 8.91 16.11
C SER A 49 -2.22 7.62 15.91
N ARG A 50 -3.26 7.39 16.71
CA ARG A 50 -4.17 6.24 16.55
C ARG A 50 -5.05 6.40 15.30
N GLU A 51 -5.67 7.58 15.13
CA GLU A 51 -6.48 7.89 13.95
C GLU A 51 -5.66 7.83 12.66
N GLU A 52 -4.45 8.40 12.68
CA GLU A 52 -3.53 8.34 11.55
C GLU A 52 -3.10 6.89 11.25
N LEU A 53 -2.86 6.06 12.28
CA LEU A 53 -2.55 4.65 12.10
C LEU A 53 -3.72 3.89 11.44
N ASP A 54 -4.95 4.13 11.88
CA ASP A 54 -6.15 3.47 11.34
C ASP A 54 -6.41 3.88 9.88
N TRP A 55 -6.25 5.17 9.56
CA TRP A 55 -6.32 5.66 8.18
C TRP A 55 -5.24 5.05 7.30
N THR A 56 -3.98 5.09 7.76
CA THR A 56 -2.83 4.54 7.02
C THR A 56 -2.99 3.04 6.78
N THR A 57 -3.49 2.31 7.78
CA THR A 57 -3.80 0.87 7.67
C THR A 57 -4.87 0.61 6.61
N THR A 58 -5.94 1.41 6.61
CA THR A 58 -7.05 1.25 5.67
C THR A 58 -6.60 1.52 4.24
N GLU A 59 -5.85 2.59 4.03
CA GLU A 59 -5.40 2.98 2.69
C GLU A 59 -4.36 1.99 2.14
N LEU A 60 -3.46 1.48 2.98
CA LEU A 60 -2.52 0.43 2.58
C LEU A 60 -3.24 -0.86 2.19
N ARG A 61 -4.27 -1.28 2.94
CA ARG A 61 -5.08 -2.47 2.58
C ARG A 61 -5.80 -2.31 1.26
N LYS A 62 -6.37 -1.13 1.00
CA LYS A 62 -7.03 -0.84 -0.28
C LYS A 62 -6.05 -0.89 -1.44
N ALA A 63 -4.87 -0.29 -1.26
CA ALA A 63 -3.85 -0.28 -2.29
C ALA A 63 -3.30 -1.68 -2.59
N LEU A 64 -3.02 -2.49 -1.57
CA LEU A 64 -2.58 -3.87 -1.74
C LEU A 64 -3.65 -4.71 -2.44
N ARG A 65 -4.93 -4.55 -2.09
CA ARG A 65 -6.02 -5.24 -2.79
C ARG A 65 -6.13 -4.88 -4.27
N SER A 66 -5.93 -3.60 -4.61
CA SER A 66 -5.89 -3.18 -6.01
C SER A 66 -4.75 -3.86 -6.76
N ILE A 67 -3.56 -3.94 -6.15
CA ILE A 67 -2.39 -4.62 -6.73
C ILE A 67 -2.65 -6.12 -6.88
N GLU A 68 -3.30 -6.76 -5.90
CA GLU A 68 -3.68 -8.18 -5.98
C GLU A 68 -4.59 -8.45 -7.18
N TRP A 69 -5.63 -7.62 -7.40
CA TRP A 69 -6.50 -7.76 -8.57
C TRP A 69 -5.75 -7.55 -9.88
N ASP A 70 -4.88 -6.55 -9.97
CA ASP A 70 -4.09 -6.33 -11.19
C ASP A 70 -3.14 -7.51 -11.47
N LEU A 71 -2.63 -8.19 -10.43
CA LEU A 71 -1.81 -9.39 -10.56
C LEU A 71 -2.64 -10.61 -10.99
N ASP A 72 -3.83 -10.79 -10.44
CA ASP A 72 -4.77 -11.85 -10.84
C ASP A 72 -5.11 -11.71 -12.34
N ASP A 73 -5.43 -10.49 -12.80
CA ASP A 73 -5.71 -10.20 -14.22
C ASP A 73 -4.50 -10.48 -15.13
N LEU A 74 -3.29 -10.15 -14.67
CA LEU A 74 -2.05 -10.46 -15.38
C LEU A 74 -1.77 -11.96 -15.46
N GLU A 75 -2.05 -12.71 -14.39
CA GLU A 75 -1.92 -14.16 -14.34
C GLU A 75 -2.91 -14.84 -15.29
N ASP A 76 -4.19 -14.42 -15.27
CA ASP A 76 -5.20 -14.91 -16.19
C ASP A 76 -4.82 -14.66 -17.65
N THR A 77 -4.18 -13.52 -17.94
CA THR A 77 -3.68 -13.20 -19.29
C THR A 77 -2.60 -14.17 -19.77
N ILE A 78 -1.75 -14.71 -18.88
CA ILE A 78 -0.71 -15.68 -19.22
C ILE A 78 -1.32 -17.03 -19.62
N TYR A 79 -2.43 -17.44 -18.99
CA TYR A 79 -3.08 -18.73 -19.28
C TYR A 79 -3.99 -18.71 -20.52
N ILE A 80 -4.29 -17.53 -21.08
CA ILE A 80 -5.09 -17.37 -22.31
C ILE A 80 -4.20 -17.37 -23.59
N LEU A 81 -2.88 -17.17 -23.44
CA LEU A 81 -1.89 -17.14 -24.53
C LEU A 81 -1.34 -18.53 -24.86
#